data_AF-A0A954SWX8-F1
#
_entry.id   AF-A0A954SWX8-F1
#
_cell.length_a   1.000
_cell.length_b   1.000
_cell.length_c   1.000
_cell.angle_alpha   90.00
_cell.angle_beta   90.00
_cell.angle_gamma   90.00
#
_symmetry.space_group_name_H-M   'P 1'
#
loop_
_entity.id
_entity.type
_entity.pdbx_description
1 polymer ?
#
loop_
_entity_poly.entity_id
_entity_poly.type
_entity_poly.pdbx_seq_one_letter_code
_entity_poly.pdbx_strand_id
1 'polypeptide(L)'
;MAARKTWREKLADDKDLPKVEKIAGKMSRRLGTGTVVVPAPREVDAAMKTIRRGRLTTIDLVRQALAERHAATVACPLTTGIFAWIAAHAADEAESEG
;
A
#
# COMPACT_ATOMS: atom_id res chain seq x y z
N MET A 1 18.74 -0.89 -23.88
CA MET A 1 17.52 -0.39 -23.21
C MET A 1 17.35 -1.19 -21.93
N ALA A 2 17.10 -0.56 -20.78
CA ALA A 2 16.82 -1.33 -19.56
C ALA A 2 15.54 -2.15 -19.79
N ALA A 3 15.58 -3.45 -19.47
CA ALA A 3 14.41 -4.30 -19.54
C ALA A 3 13.30 -3.67 -18.68
N ARG A 4 12.07 -3.67 -19.19
CA ARG A 4 10.93 -3.11 -18.46
C ARG A 4 10.69 -4.01 -17.24
N LYS A 5 10.91 -3.48 -16.04
CA LYS A 5 10.68 -4.26 -14.80
C LYS A 5 9.27 -4.85 -14.78
N THR A 6 9.15 -6.10 -14.37
CA THR A 6 7.87 -6.78 -14.15
C THR A 6 7.09 -6.12 -13.00
N TRP A 7 5.79 -6.34 -12.91
CA TRP A 7 5.01 -5.85 -11.78
C TRP A 7 5.44 -6.51 -10.48
N ARG A 8 5.82 -7.80 -10.52
CA ARG A 8 6.44 -8.50 -9.38
C ARG A 8 7.72 -7.82 -8.89
N GLU A 9 8.60 -7.40 -9.80
CA GLU A 9 9.82 -6.65 -9.44
C GLU A 9 9.51 -5.27 -8.85
N LYS A 10 8.48 -4.57 -9.36
CA LYS A 10 8.02 -3.30 -8.79
C LYS A 10 7.38 -3.47 -7.41
N LEU A 11 6.69 -4.59 -7.20
CA LEU A 11 6.09 -4.92 -5.90
C LEU A 11 7.16 -5.26 -4.87
N ALA A 12 8.24 -5.95 -5.28
CA ALA A 12 9.36 -6.29 -4.40
C ALA A 12 10.28 -5.09 -4.09
N ASP A 13 10.16 -3.99 -4.84
CA ASP A 13 10.95 -2.77 -4.64
C ASP A 13 10.35 -1.94 -3.50
N ASP A 14 10.64 -2.34 -2.26
CA ASP A 14 10.20 -1.65 -1.04
C ASP A 14 10.93 -0.30 -0.85
N LYS A 15 12.05 -0.08 -1.55
CA LYS A 15 12.93 1.09 -1.37
C LYS A 15 13.21 1.33 0.12
N ASP A 16 12.89 2.52 0.62
CA ASP A 16 13.04 2.90 2.03
C ASP A 16 11.71 2.83 2.82
N LEU A 17 10.68 2.14 2.31
CA LEU A 17 9.37 2.05 2.94
C LEU A 17 9.28 0.79 3.84
N PRO A 18 8.46 0.80 4.90
CA PRO A 18 7.51 1.85 5.29
C PRO A 18 8.15 3.03 6.07
N LYS A 19 7.55 4.22 5.94
CA LYS A 19 7.93 5.43 6.70
C LYS A 19 6.73 6.04 7.42
N VAL A 20 6.92 6.39 8.68
CA VAL A 20 5.91 7.12 9.46
C VAL A 20 6.38 8.56 9.63
N GLU A 21 5.56 9.51 9.17
CA GLU A 21 5.86 10.93 9.20
C GLU A 21 4.78 11.69 9.96
N LYS A 22 5.14 12.81 10.60
CA LYS A 22 4.15 13.69 11.23
C LYS A 22 3.37 14.44 10.16
N ILE A 23 2.06 14.49 10.30
CA ILE A 23 1.20 15.25 9.39
C ILE A 23 1.45 16.74 9.65
N ALA A 24 1.98 17.44 8.63
CA ALA A 24 2.31 18.86 8.72
C ALA A 24 1.84 19.64 7.49
N GLY A 25 1.73 20.97 7.64
CA GLY A 25 1.47 21.90 6.55
C GLY A 25 0.17 21.62 5.80
N LYS A 26 0.23 21.57 4.47
CA LYS A 26 -0.94 21.40 3.60
C LYS A 26 -1.62 20.04 3.76
N MET A 27 -0.92 19.01 4.26
CA MET A 27 -1.47 17.67 4.47
C MET A 27 -2.46 17.63 5.64
N SER A 28 -2.35 18.52 6.64
CA SER A 28 -3.25 18.51 7.79
C SER A 28 -4.70 18.80 7.43
N ARG A 29 -4.94 19.60 6.37
CA ARG A 29 -6.29 19.90 5.88
C ARG A 29 -7.00 18.68 5.28
N ARG A 30 -6.24 17.69 4.80
CA ARG A 30 -6.79 16.50 4.13
C ARG A 30 -6.74 15.24 4.98
N LEU A 31 -5.69 15.12 5.81
CA LEU A 31 -5.40 13.92 6.59
C LEU A 31 -5.63 14.11 8.10
N GLY A 32 -5.88 15.34 8.55
CA GLY A 32 -6.09 15.66 9.95
C GLY A 32 -4.80 15.92 10.71
N THR A 33 -4.85 15.73 12.02
CA THR A 33 -3.71 15.89 12.93
C THR A 33 -3.17 14.52 13.34
N GLY A 34 -1.86 14.40 13.56
CA GLY A 34 -1.23 13.15 13.98
C GLY A 34 -0.10 12.70 13.05
N THR A 35 -0.06 11.40 12.75
CA THR A 35 0.98 10.77 11.93
C THR A 35 0.39 10.06 10.72
N VAL A 36 1.12 10.10 9.61
CA VAL A 36 0.81 9.39 8.37
C VAL A 36 1.84 8.32 8.10
N VAL A 37 1.40 7.10 7.84
CA VAL A 37 2.28 6.05 7.31
C VAL A 37 2.24 6.03 5.78
N VAL A 38 3.42 6.02 5.18
CA VAL A 38 3.63 5.64 3.78
C VAL A 38 3.97 4.14 3.80
N PRO A 39 3.02 3.25 3.47
CA PRO A 39 3.22 1.80 3.55
C PRO A 39 4.20 1.32 2.47
N ALA A 40 4.83 0.16 2.66
CA ALA A 40 5.57 -0.49 1.59
C ALA A 40 4.61 -1.21 0.61
N PRO A 41 4.96 -1.36 -0.68
CA PRO A 41 4.13 -2.10 -1.64
C PRO A 41 3.78 -3.51 -1.18
N ARG A 42 4.76 -4.23 -0.59
CA ARG A 42 4.54 -5.58 -0.06
C ARG A 42 3.63 -5.62 1.15
N GLU A 43 3.58 -4.56 1.95
CA GLU A 43 2.62 -4.49 3.06
C GLU A 43 1.19 -4.33 2.57
N VAL A 44 0.98 -3.55 1.51
CA VAL A 44 -0.34 -3.41 0.89
C VAL A 44 -0.77 -4.74 0.27
N ASP A 45 0.12 -5.42 -0.45
CA ASP A 45 -0.14 -6.76 -1.00
C ASP A 45 -0.44 -7.80 0.10
N ALA A 46 0.36 -7.83 1.16
CA ALA A 46 0.11 -8.71 2.30
C ALA A 46 -1.24 -8.43 2.97
N ALA A 47 -1.58 -7.15 3.16
CA ALA A 47 -2.88 -6.74 3.68
C ALA A 47 -4.00 -7.24 2.76
N MET A 48 -3.88 -7.07 1.44
CA MET A 48 -4.85 -7.55 0.45
C MET A 48 -4.99 -9.08 0.41
N LYS A 49 -3.88 -9.82 0.57
CA LYS A 49 -3.87 -11.30 0.57
C LYS A 49 -4.53 -11.92 1.80
N THR A 50 -4.71 -11.17 2.88
CA THR A 50 -5.42 -11.66 4.08
C THR A 50 -6.92 -11.85 3.84
N ILE A 51 -7.47 -11.24 2.80
CA ILE A 51 -8.90 -11.28 2.49
C ILE A 51 -9.22 -12.56 1.72
N ARG A 52 -9.99 -13.43 2.36
CA ARG A 52 -10.45 -14.68 1.74
C ARG A 52 -11.42 -14.41 0.59
N ARG A 53 -11.39 -15.30 -0.41
CA ARG A 53 -12.38 -15.32 -1.50
C ARG A 53 -13.81 -15.27 -0.94
N GLY A 54 -14.67 -14.47 -1.58
CA GLY A 54 -16.05 -14.23 -1.15
C GLY A 54 -16.21 -13.18 -0.04
N ARG A 55 -15.13 -12.55 0.42
CA ARG A 55 -15.19 -11.39 1.32
C ARG A 55 -14.90 -10.10 0.57
N LEU A 56 -15.51 -9.01 1.04
CA LEU A 56 -15.27 -7.67 0.55
C LEU A 56 -14.32 -6.94 1.49
N THR A 57 -13.37 -6.21 0.91
CA THR A 57 -12.60 -5.18 1.60
C THR A 57 -12.62 -3.90 0.79
N THR A 58 -12.24 -2.80 1.42
CA THR A 58 -12.14 -1.49 0.77
C THR A 58 -10.76 -0.92 1.03
N ILE A 59 -10.36 0.05 0.21
CA ILE A 59 -9.10 0.74 0.41
C ILE A 59 -9.04 1.42 1.78
N ASP A 60 -10.18 1.88 2.32
CA ASP A 60 -10.23 2.50 3.64
C ASP A 60 -9.98 1.50 4.76
N LEU A 61 -10.49 0.27 4.65
CA LEU A 61 -10.19 -0.80 5.61
C LEU A 61 -8.72 -1.22 5.56
N VAL A 62 -8.14 -1.32 4.35
CA VAL A 62 -6.70 -1.58 4.19
C VAL A 62 -5.87 -0.47 4.82
N ARG A 63 -6.26 0.80 4.62
CA ARG A 63 -5.59 1.95 5.22
C ARG A 63 -5.67 1.96 6.74
N GLN A 64 -6.81 1.59 7.31
CA GLN A 64 -6.97 1.46 8.77
C GLN A 64 -6.03 0.37 9.32
N ALA A 65 -6.02 -0.82 8.72
CA ALA A 65 -5.13 -1.90 9.13
C ALA A 65 -3.64 -1.52 9.04
N LEU A 66 -3.24 -0.78 8.00
CA LEU A 66 -1.87 -0.28 7.86
C LEU A 66 -1.53 0.80 8.89
N ALA A 67 -2.47 1.69 9.20
CA ALA A 67 -2.27 2.72 10.22
C ALA A 67 -2.10 2.10 11.61
N GLU A 68 -2.96 1.14 11.97
CA GLU A 68 -2.90 0.41 13.24
C GLU A 68 -1.57 -0.34 13.39
N ARG A 69 -1.12 -1.04 12.34
CA ARG A 69 0.13 -1.81 12.35
C ARG A 69 1.37 -0.96 12.63
N HIS A 70 1.35 0.31 12.22
CA HIS A 70 2.47 1.24 12.35
C HIS A 70 2.28 2.30 13.43
N ALA A 71 1.27 2.15 14.29
CA ALA A 71 0.88 3.13 15.30
C ALA A 71 0.76 4.56 14.71
N ALA A 72 0.23 4.65 13.49
CA ALA A 72 -0.01 5.90 12.79
C ALA A 72 -1.49 6.29 12.85
N THR A 73 -1.79 7.58 12.73
CA THR A 73 -3.18 8.05 12.72
C THR A 73 -3.89 7.67 11.42
N VAL A 74 -3.19 7.77 10.28
CA VAL A 74 -3.73 7.42 8.96
C VAL A 74 -2.68 6.80 8.06
N ALA A 75 -3.09 5.95 7.12
CA ALA A 75 -2.24 5.59 5.99
C ALA A 75 -2.46 6.55 4.81
N CYS A 76 -1.38 6.86 4.08
CA CYS A 76 -1.41 7.75 2.94
C CYS A 76 -2.32 7.17 1.82
N PRO A 77 -3.44 7.84 1.47
CA PRO A 77 -4.41 7.29 0.53
C PRO A 77 -3.84 7.14 -0.89
N LEU A 78 -2.97 8.08 -1.31
CA LEU A 78 -2.38 8.06 -2.64
C LEU A 78 -1.43 6.88 -2.82
N THR A 79 -0.49 6.68 -1.89
CA THR A 79 0.48 5.59 -2.02
C THR A 79 -0.18 4.24 -1.79
N THR A 80 -1.14 4.14 -0.87
CA THR A 80 -1.91 2.89 -0.69
C THR A 80 -2.65 2.50 -1.97
N GLY A 81 -3.27 3.47 -2.66
CA GLY A 81 -3.94 3.21 -3.95
C GLY A 81 -2.99 2.78 -5.07
N ILE A 82 -1.86 3.48 -5.22
CA ILE A 82 -0.84 3.12 -6.22
C ILE A 82 -0.28 1.71 -5.96
N PHE A 83 0.00 1.39 -4.71
CA PHE A 83 0.55 0.08 -4.34
C PHE A 83 -0.48 -1.04 -4.42
N ALA A 84 -1.75 -0.78 -4.12
CA ALA A 84 -2.82 -1.73 -4.37
C ALA A 84 -2.95 -2.06 -5.86
N TRP A 85 -2.78 -1.07 -6.73
CA TRP A 85 -2.77 -1.29 -8.19
C TRP A 85 -1.56 -2.11 -8.64
N ILE A 86 -0.36 -1.82 -8.12
CA ILE A 86 0.85 -2.64 -8.40
C ILE A 86 0.64 -4.07 -7.91
N ALA A 87 0.10 -4.27 -6.71
CA ALA A 87 -0.18 -5.60 -6.16
C ALA A 87 -1.18 -6.38 -7.03
N ALA A 88 -2.25 -5.72 -7.50
CA ALA A 88 -3.22 -6.34 -8.39
C ALA A 88 -2.59 -6.79 -9.72
N HIS A 89 -1.77 -5.95 -10.36
CA HIS A 89 -1.05 -6.34 -11.59
C HIS A 89 -0.02 -7.43 -11.35
N ALA A 90 0.67 -7.42 -10.22
CA ALA A 90 1.62 -8.48 -9.87
C ALA A 90 0.92 -9.83 -9.60
N ALA A 91 -0.31 -9.81 -9.10
CA ALA A 91 -1.14 -10.99 -8.95
C ALA A 91 -1.63 -11.51 -10.31
N ASP A 92 -2.05 -10.61 -11.21
CA ASP A 92 -2.47 -10.97 -12.58
C ASP A 92 -1.31 -11.56 -13.42
N GLU A 93 -0.11 -10.96 -13.32
CA GLU A 93 1.13 -11.55 -13.87
C GLU A 93 1.38 -12.95 -13.28
N ALA A 94 1.13 -13.12 -11.98
CA ALA A 94 1.36 -14.39 -11.32
C ALA A 94 0.43 -15.50 -11.78
N GLU A 95 -0.87 -15.20 -11.93
CA GLU A 95 -1.84 -16.15 -12.43
C GLU A 95 -1.61 -16.46 -13.92
N SER A 96 -1.12 -15.50 -14.70
CA SER A 96 -0.78 -15.69 -16.12
C SER A 96 0.47 -16.56 -16.34
N GLU A 97 1.41 -16.54 -15.39
CA GLU A 97 2.65 -17.32 -15.45
C GLU A 97 2.53 -18.75 -14.88
N GLY A 98 1.43 -19.08 -14.19
CA GLY A 98 1.11 -20.44 -13.70
C GLY A 98 0.80 -20.54 -12.22
#